data_AF-A0A960KYT1-F1
#
_entry.id   AF-A0A960KYT1-F1
#
_cell.length_a   1.000
_cell.length_b   1.000
_cell.length_c   1.000
_cell.angle_alpha   90.00
_cell.angle_beta   90.00
_cell.angle_gamma   90.00
#
_symmetry.space_group_name_H-M   'P 1'
#
loop_
_entity.id
_entity.type
_entity.pdbx_description
1 polymer ?
#
loop_
_entity_poly.entity_id
_entity_poly.type
_entity_poly.pdbx_seq_one_letter_code
_entity_poly.pdbx_strand_id
1 'polypeptide(L)'
;NLAHHMVDGSLAGGAPSYVLVQEMINDGVVPNLSTSDLARSIGMPMVGPVIEAIAGLPQVPAPFEGYGLFQYQGGVHGFLLAPDPNTAAGQLQLITYLGSGLTGHPTIIDPFAAGKDRDFEVPFRPYWQDETNPHLVYFPANQP
;
A
#
# COMPACT_ATOMS: atom_id res chain seq x y z
N ASN A 1 9.87 -15.25 6.14
CA ASN A 1 9.27 -14.87 7.44
C ASN A 1 10.34 -14.16 8.26
N LEU A 2 10.33 -12.82 8.22
CA LEU A 2 11.20 -11.95 9.01
C LEU A 2 10.55 -11.51 10.34
N ALA A 3 9.33 -11.97 10.63
CA ALA A 3 8.50 -11.51 11.75
C ALA A 3 8.55 -12.43 13.00
N HIS A 4 9.63 -13.20 13.18
CA HIS A 4 9.79 -14.16 14.29
C HIS A 4 9.75 -13.53 15.70
N HIS A 5 9.83 -12.21 15.81
CA HIS A 5 9.88 -11.47 17.06
C HIS A 5 8.60 -10.68 17.37
N MET A 6 7.48 -10.97 16.70
CA MET A 6 6.23 -10.37 17.14
C MET A 6 5.85 -10.89 18.52
N VAL A 7 5.67 -9.97 19.45
CA VAL A 7 5.20 -10.25 20.80
C VAL A 7 3.72 -9.86 20.84
N ASP A 8 2.88 -10.80 21.26
CA ASP A 8 1.47 -10.53 21.50
C ASP A 8 1.33 -9.56 22.69
N GLY A 9 0.40 -8.61 22.60
CA GLY A 9 0.21 -7.60 23.63
C GLY A 9 -0.83 -6.54 23.26
N SER A 10 -1.39 -5.92 24.29
CA SER A 10 -2.23 -4.74 24.15
C SER A 10 -1.39 -3.47 24.29
N LEU A 11 -1.68 -2.43 23.50
CA LEU A 11 -1.18 -1.10 23.81
C LEU A 11 -1.67 -0.65 25.20
N ALA A 12 -0.90 0.23 25.85
CA ALA A 12 -1.26 0.77 27.15
C ALA A 12 -2.69 1.36 27.12
N GLY A 13 -3.53 0.98 28.08
CA GLY A 13 -4.92 1.44 28.18
C GLY A 13 -5.98 0.47 27.67
N GLY A 14 -5.62 -0.70 27.11
CA GLY A 14 -6.57 -1.77 26.78
C GLY A 14 -7.55 -1.43 25.64
N ALA A 15 -7.31 -0.33 24.92
CA ALA A 15 -8.12 0.08 23.79
C ALA A 15 -7.80 -0.79 22.55
N PRO A 16 -8.81 -1.12 21.71
CA PRO A 16 -8.57 -1.70 20.40
C PRO A 16 -7.57 -0.85 19.61
N SER A 17 -6.54 -1.50 19.07
CA SER A 17 -5.49 -0.84 18.33
C SER A 17 -5.64 -1.20 16.85
N TYR A 18 -5.69 -0.18 16.00
CA TYR A 18 -5.82 -0.36 14.56
C TYR A 18 -4.56 0.14 13.87
N VAL A 19 -4.00 -0.67 12.96
CA VAL A 19 -2.77 -0.35 12.23
C VAL A 19 -3.06 -0.14 10.75
N LEU A 20 -2.62 1.01 10.24
CA LEU A 20 -2.51 1.24 8.80
C LEU A 20 -1.05 1.03 8.39
N VAL A 21 -0.81 0.14 7.43
CA VAL A 21 0.48 0.01 6.76
C VAL A 21 0.37 0.61 5.36
N GLN A 22 1.30 1.49 5.03
CA GLN A 22 1.42 2.09 3.70
C GLN A 22 2.73 1.60 3.07
N GLU A 23 2.60 0.91 1.94
CA GLU A 23 3.72 0.30 1.25
C GLU A 23 3.95 0.98 -0.10
N MET A 24 5.20 1.29 -0.43
CA MET A 24 5.60 1.59 -1.79
C MET A 24 6.11 0.31 -2.45
N ILE A 25 5.51 -0.09 -3.56
CA ILE A 25 5.98 -1.22 -4.36
C ILE A 25 7.32 -0.84 -5.01
N ASN A 26 8.28 -1.77 -4.97
CA ASN A 26 9.66 -1.58 -5.40
C ASN A 26 10.43 -0.51 -4.60
N ASP A 27 10.14 -0.34 -3.32
CA ASP A 27 10.93 0.50 -2.42
C ASP A 27 12.38 -0.04 -2.32
N GLY A 28 13.35 0.81 -2.70
CA GLY A 28 14.78 0.47 -2.71
C GLY A 28 15.45 0.47 -1.32
N VAL A 29 14.75 0.87 -0.28
CA VAL A 29 15.23 0.97 1.11
C VAL A 29 14.58 -0.08 1.99
N VAL A 30 13.25 -0.22 1.92
CA VAL A 30 12.49 -1.23 2.69
C VAL A 30 11.91 -2.27 1.73
N PRO A 31 12.48 -3.48 1.66
CA PRO A 31 11.98 -4.50 0.74
C PRO A 31 10.53 -4.89 0.99
N ASN A 32 9.72 -5.06 -0.07
CA ASN A 32 8.31 -5.48 0.03
C ASN A 32 8.13 -6.84 0.71
N LEU A 33 9.16 -7.70 0.70
CA LEU A 33 9.15 -8.96 1.44
C LEU A 33 8.98 -8.75 2.96
N SER A 34 9.59 -7.70 3.52
CA SER A 34 9.49 -7.38 4.95
C SER A 34 8.06 -6.98 5.32
N THR A 35 7.44 -6.13 4.51
CA THR A 35 6.03 -5.75 4.67
C THR A 35 5.10 -6.94 4.50
N SER A 36 5.37 -7.79 3.50
CA SER A 36 4.59 -9.01 3.26
C SER A 36 4.64 -9.97 4.44
N ASP A 37 5.82 -10.17 5.03
CA ASP A 37 5.98 -11.02 6.19
C ASP A 37 5.28 -10.44 7.44
N LEU A 38 5.35 -9.13 7.66
CA LEU A 38 4.62 -8.43 8.70
C LEU A 38 3.09 -8.57 8.51
N ALA A 39 2.60 -8.30 7.32
CA ALA A 39 1.17 -8.34 7.02
C ALA A 39 0.61 -9.76 7.20
N ARG A 40 1.36 -10.79 6.77
CA ARG A 40 1.00 -12.20 7.04
C ARG A 40 1.00 -12.54 8.52
N SER A 41 1.99 -12.09 9.27
CA SER A 41 2.13 -12.48 10.66
C SER A 41 0.99 -11.92 11.53
N ILE A 42 0.43 -10.76 11.18
CA ILE A 42 -0.72 -10.16 11.88
C ILE A 42 -2.07 -10.40 11.18
N GLY A 43 -2.12 -11.17 10.09
CA GLY A 43 -3.36 -11.45 9.35
C GLY A 43 -4.01 -10.21 8.73
N MET A 44 -3.20 -9.22 8.33
CA MET A 44 -3.67 -7.94 7.81
C MET A 44 -4.34 -8.11 6.43
N PRO A 45 -5.57 -7.59 6.22
CA PRO A 45 -6.16 -7.56 4.89
C PRO A 45 -5.43 -6.54 4.01
N MET A 46 -5.40 -6.82 2.71
CA MET A 46 -4.99 -5.86 1.69
C MET A 46 -6.20 -5.04 1.26
N VAL A 47 -6.14 -3.73 1.46
CA VAL A 47 -7.22 -2.82 1.06
C VAL A 47 -6.99 -2.34 -0.36
N GLY A 48 -8.00 -2.49 -1.20
CA GLY A 48 -7.94 -2.17 -2.61
C GLY A 48 -7.81 -0.66 -2.90
N PRO A 49 -7.26 -0.28 -4.06
CA PRO A 49 -6.77 -1.15 -5.13
C PRO A 49 -5.48 -1.91 -4.75
N VAL A 50 -5.46 -3.23 -5.02
CA VAL A 50 -4.27 -4.06 -4.79
C VAL A 50 -3.38 -4.00 -6.03
N ILE A 51 -2.12 -3.59 -5.84
CA ILE A 51 -1.13 -3.46 -6.91
C ILE A 51 -0.41 -4.79 -7.12
N GLU A 52 0.13 -5.36 -6.04
CA GLU A 52 0.81 -6.66 -6.04
C GLU A 52 0.24 -7.54 -4.92
N ALA A 53 -0.50 -8.57 -5.30
CA ALA A 53 -1.18 -9.45 -4.35
C ALA A 53 -0.20 -10.28 -3.50
N ILE A 54 -0.35 -10.20 -2.18
CA ILE A 54 0.43 -11.00 -1.23
C ILE A 54 -0.31 -12.31 -0.95
N ALA A 55 0.29 -13.42 -1.35
CA ALA A 55 -0.29 -14.75 -1.14
C ALA A 55 -0.64 -14.99 0.34
N GLY A 56 -1.86 -15.46 0.59
CA GLY A 56 -2.38 -15.78 1.92
C GLY A 56 -3.06 -14.63 2.66
N LEU A 57 -3.07 -13.41 2.11
CA LEU A 57 -3.81 -12.29 2.69
C LEU A 57 -5.17 -12.09 1.98
N PRO A 58 -6.25 -11.83 2.74
CA PRO A 58 -7.53 -11.47 2.14
C PRO A 58 -7.44 -10.08 1.49
N GLN A 59 -8.15 -9.90 0.37
CA GLN A 59 -8.31 -8.61 -0.28
C GLN A 59 -9.69 -8.06 0.01
N VAL A 60 -9.77 -6.79 0.40
CA VAL A 60 -11.03 -6.10 0.72
C VAL A 60 -11.13 -4.82 -0.10
N PRO A 61 -12.33 -4.41 -0.55
CA PRO A 61 -12.48 -3.16 -1.29
C PRO A 61 -12.28 -1.95 -0.35
N ALA A 62 -11.76 -0.85 -0.89
CA ALA A 62 -11.92 0.46 -0.26
C ALA A 62 -13.31 1.05 -0.55
N PRO A 63 -13.87 1.87 0.36
CA PRO A 63 -13.34 2.15 1.70
C PRO A 63 -13.49 0.95 2.65
N PHE A 64 -12.53 0.77 3.56
CA PHE A 64 -12.51 -0.31 4.54
C PHE A 64 -12.28 0.24 5.95
N GLU A 65 -13.15 -0.14 6.89
CA GLU A 65 -13.01 0.23 8.30
C GLU A 65 -12.15 -0.81 9.05
N GLY A 66 -11.16 -0.35 9.81
CA GLY A 66 -10.31 -1.20 10.65
C GLY A 66 -8.82 -1.04 10.36
N TYR A 67 -8.11 -2.15 10.29
CA TYR A 67 -6.66 -2.22 10.03
C TYR A 67 -6.40 -2.83 8.65
N GLY A 68 -5.29 -2.47 8.01
CA GLY A 68 -5.03 -2.93 6.65
C GLY A 68 -3.72 -2.42 6.06
N LEU A 69 -3.34 -3.08 4.97
CA LEU A 69 -2.22 -2.71 4.12
C LEU A 69 -2.77 -2.03 2.87
N PHE A 70 -2.25 -0.84 2.55
CA PHE A 70 -2.50 -0.15 1.28
C PHE A 70 -1.20 0.03 0.50
N GLN A 71 -1.24 -0.25 -0.81
CA GLN A 71 -0.07 -0.20 -1.68
C GLN A 71 -0.08 1.03 -2.59
N TYR A 72 1.09 1.62 -2.77
CA TYR A 72 1.42 2.69 -3.70
C TYR A 72 2.45 2.19 -4.71
N GLN A 73 2.55 2.83 -5.86
CA GLN A 73 3.58 2.52 -6.87
C GLN A 73 4.14 3.80 -7.49
N GLY A 74 5.34 3.69 -8.08
CA GLY A 74 5.95 4.79 -8.84
C GLY A 74 6.46 5.96 -8.00
N GLY A 75 6.71 5.74 -6.71
CA GLY A 75 7.30 6.73 -5.81
C GLY A 75 8.54 6.23 -5.09
N VAL A 76 9.01 7.01 -4.13
CA VAL A 76 10.25 6.76 -3.38
C VAL A 76 10.00 6.41 -1.91
N HIS A 77 11.03 5.87 -1.25
CA HIS A 77 11.02 5.71 0.19
C HIS A 77 10.76 7.04 0.91
N GLY A 78 9.89 7.04 1.92
CA GLY A 78 9.55 8.26 2.66
C GLY A 78 8.66 9.25 1.89
N PHE A 79 7.93 8.79 0.85
CA PHE A 79 7.06 9.63 0.02
C PHE A 79 6.03 10.46 0.79
N LEU A 80 5.67 10.07 2.03
CA LEU A 80 4.77 10.84 2.88
C LEU A 80 5.29 12.24 3.21
N LEU A 81 6.61 12.44 3.22
CA LEU A 81 7.26 13.70 3.63
C LEU A 81 8.18 14.27 2.55
N ALA A 82 8.64 13.46 1.60
CA ALA A 82 9.41 13.91 0.45
C ALA A 82 8.48 14.41 -0.67
N PRO A 83 8.93 15.33 -1.53
CA PRO A 83 8.19 15.68 -2.74
C PRO A 83 8.17 14.50 -3.71
N ASP A 84 7.04 13.78 -3.75
CA ASP A 84 6.79 12.58 -4.54
C ASP A 84 5.40 12.66 -5.22
N PRO A 85 5.20 12.03 -6.39
CA PRO A 85 3.88 11.98 -7.03
C PRO A 85 2.76 11.45 -6.12
N ASN A 86 3.08 10.58 -5.15
CA ASN A 86 2.12 9.97 -4.23
C ASN A 86 1.98 10.71 -2.90
N THR A 87 2.75 11.78 -2.63
CA THR A 87 2.76 12.46 -1.32
C THR A 87 1.37 12.90 -0.88
N ALA A 88 0.64 13.58 -1.76
CA ALA A 88 -0.71 14.07 -1.45
C ALA A 88 -1.68 12.92 -1.16
N ALA A 89 -1.59 11.82 -1.92
CA ALA A 89 -2.43 10.64 -1.74
C ALA A 89 -2.13 9.93 -0.41
N GLY A 90 -0.85 9.73 -0.09
CA GLY A 90 -0.42 9.15 1.18
C GLY A 90 -0.80 9.98 2.40
N GLN A 91 -0.67 11.31 2.30
CA GLN A 91 -1.10 12.22 3.35
C GLN A 91 -2.61 12.23 3.53
N LEU A 92 -3.38 12.22 2.43
CA LEU A 92 -4.84 12.12 2.49
C LEU A 92 -5.27 10.83 3.19
N GLN A 93 -4.70 9.68 2.80
CA GLN A 93 -4.96 8.40 3.44
C GLN A 93 -4.64 8.43 4.95
N LEU A 94 -3.48 8.98 5.32
CA LEU A 94 -3.07 9.10 6.72
C LEU A 94 -4.04 9.96 7.54
N ILE A 95 -4.38 11.15 7.03
CA ILE A 95 -5.27 12.09 7.72
C ILE A 95 -6.68 11.52 7.85
N THR A 96 -7.21 10.90 6.78
CA THR A 96 -8.51 10.23 6.83
C THR A 96 -8.53 9.11 7.86
N TYR A 97 -7.50 8.26 7.87
CA TYR A 97 -7.40 7.15 8.80
C TYR A 97 -7.34 7.60 10.25
N LEU A 98 -6.45 8.56 10.56
CA LEU A 98 -6.33 9.11 11.91
C LEU A 98 -7.60 9.86 12.33
N GLY A 99 -8.14 10.70 11.45
CA GLY A 99 -9.34 11.50 11.74
C GLY A 99 -10.58 10.65 12.02
N SER A 100 -10.82 9.62 11.20
CA SER A 100 -11.92 8.67 11.42
C SER A 100 -11.67 7.73 12.62
N GLY A 101 -10.40 7.47 12.95
CA GLY A 101 -10.03 6.77 14.18
C GLY A 101 -10.44 7.51 15.46
N LEU A 102 -10.50 8.85 15.44
CA LEU A 102 -10.97 9.65 16.59
C LEU A 102 -12.45 9.41 16.91
N THR A 103 -13.24 8.93 15.95
CA THR A 103 -14.64 8.54 16.17
C THR A 103 -14.80 7.03 16.39
N GLY A 104 -13.71 6.28 16.51
CA GLY A 104 -13.72 4.84 16.75
C GLY A 104 -13.75 3.97 15.48
N HIS A 105 -13.76 4.59 14.30
CA HIS A 105 -13.98 3.91 13.02
C HIS A 105 -12.88 4.27 12.00
N PRO A 106 -11.60 3.91 12.26
CA PRO A 106 -10.50 4.26 11.36
C PRO A 106 -10.74 3.66 9.97
N THR A 107 -10.65 4.50 8.94
CA THR A 107 -11.06 4.15 7.58
C THR A 107 -9.90 4.27 6.61
N ILE A 108 -9.66 3.19 5.87
CA ILE A 108 -8.73 3.10 4.74
C ILE A 108 -9.51 3.39 3.45
N ILE A 109 -8.99 4.25 2.58
CA ILE A 109 -9.65 4.72 1.37
C ILE A 109 -8.83 4.35 0.12
N ASP A 110 -9.41 4.53 -1.06
CA ASP A 110 -8.62 4.65 -2.29
C ASP A 110 -8.40 6.16 -2.52
N PRO A 111 -7.22 6.71 -2.19
CA PRO A 111 -6.96 8.14 -2.35
C PRO A 111 -6.89 8.58 -3.82
N PHE A 112 -6.90 7.64 -4.77
CA PHE A 112 -6.92 7.90 -6.21
C PHE A 112 -8.33 7.81 -6.82
N ALA A 113 -9.34 7.37 -6.06
CA ALA A 113 -10.70 7.18 -6.57
C ALA A 113 -11.30 8.49 -7.13
N ALA A 114 -11.04 9.64 -6.50
CA ALA A 114 -11.51 10.95 -6.99
C ALA A 114 -10.86 11.38 -8.32
N GLY A 115 -9.75 10.76 -8.71
CA GLY A 115 -9.08 10.97 -10.00
C GLY A 115 -9.59 10.05 -11.11
N LYS A 116 -10.32 8.98 -10.80
CA LYS A 116 -10.86 8.04 -11.80
C LYS A 116 -12.11 8.56 -12.52
N ASP A 117 -12.87 9.46 -11.89
CA ASP A 117 -14.04 10.13 -12.49
C ASP A 117 -13.67 11.43 -13.21
N ARG A 118 -12.38 11.80 -13.22
CA ARG A 118 -11.88 12.89 -14.04
C ARG A 118 -11.12 12.23 -15.18
N ASP A 119 -11.61 12.39 -16.41
CA ASP A 119 -10.86 12.11 -17.64
C ASP A 119 -9.61 13.04 -17.73
N PHE A 120 -8.70 12.92 -16.77
CA PHE A 120 -7.34 13.39 -16.91
C PHE A 120 -6.58 12.20 -17.45
N GLU A 121 -6.46 12.15 -18.78
CA GLU A 121 -5.42 11.38 -19.47
C GLU A 121 -4.05 11.87 -18.98
N VAL A 122 -3.63 11.37 -17.83
CA VAL A 122 -2.20 11.22 -17.57
C VAL A 122 -1.82 9.98 -18.37
N PRO A 123 -0.93 10.06 -19.37
CA PRO A 123 -0.56 8.87 -20.12
C PRO A 123 0.11 7.89 -19.15
N PHE A 124 -0.64 6.89 -18.71
CA PHE A 124 -0.09 5.73 -18.02
C PHE A 124 0.76 5.00 -19.06
N ARG A 125 2.06 5.30 -19.10
CA ARG A 125 3.02 4.47 -19.81
C ARG A 125 3.37 3.30 -18.91
N PRO A 126 3.04 2.05 -19.29
CA PRO A 126 3.57 0.89 -18.59
C PRO A 126 5.10 0.96 -18.63
N TYR A 127 5.76 0.70 -17.51
CA TYR A 127 7.22 0.76 -17.38
C TYR A 127 7.96 -0.18 -18.37
N TRP A 128 7.26 -1.17 -18.93
CA TRP A 128 7.74 -2.08 -19.98
C TRP A 128 7.83 -1.46 -21.38
N GLN A 129 7.35 -0.23 -21.59
CA GLN A 129 7.39 0.48 -22.86
C GLN A 129 8.45 1.60 -22.89
N ASP A 130 9.32 1.68 -21.89
CA ASP A 130 10.46 2.60 -21.93
C ASP A 130 11.64 1.96 -22.67
N GLU A 131 11.72 2.22 -23.97
CA GLU A 131 12.83 1.77 -24.84
C GLU A 131 14.19 2.39 -24.48
N THR A 132 14.26 3.28 -23.48
CA THR A 132 15.50 3.97 -23.09
C THR A 132 16.23 3.34 -21.91
N ASN A 133 15.69 2.27 -21.30
CA ASN A 133 16.30 1.61 -20.15
C ASN A 133 17.05 0.31 -20.54
N PRO A 134 18.40 0.30 -20.60
CA PRO A 134 19.19 -0.81 -21.15
C PRO A 134 19.28 -2.06 -20.25
N HIS A 135 18.50 -2.17 -19.18
CA HIS A 135 18.63 -3.24 -18.17
C HIS A 135 17.48 -4.26 -18.14
N LEU A 136 16.62 -4.34 -19.16
CA LEU A 136 15.53 -5.30 -19.17
C LEU A 136 15.88 -6.58 -19.96
N VAL A 137 16.03 -7.68 -19.21
CA VAL A 137 16.09 -9.05 -19.75
C VAL A 137 14.68 -9.44 -20.20
N TYR A 138 14.55 -9.77 -21.47
CA TYR A 138 13.30 -10.21 -22.10
C TYR A 138 12.94 -11.62 -21.60
N PHE A 139 11.82 -11.76 -20.89
CA PHE A 139 11.16 -13.07 -20.72
C PHE A 139 10.02 -13.13 -21.74
N PRO A 140 10.11 -13.97 -22.80
CA PRO A 140 9.01 -14.10 -23.73
C PRO A 140 7.81 -14.69 -23.00
N ALA A 141 6.70 -13.96 -23.03
CA ALA A 141 5.41 -14.48 -22.62
C ALA A 141 5.07 -15.69 -23.51
N ASN A 142 4.71 -16.80 -22.86
CA ASN A 142 4.18 -17.99 -23.52
C ASN A 142 3.09 -17.59 -24.51
N GLN A 143 3.30 -17.91 -25.79
CA GLN A 143 2.26 -17.92 -26.80
C GLN A 143 1.32 -19.11 -26.56
N PRO A 144 0.04 -19.00 -26.97
CA PRO A 144 -1.01 -20.00 -26.69
C PRO A 144 -0.71 -21.40 -27.24
#